data_AF-A0A2H8TK69-F1
#
_entry.id   AF-A0A2H8TK69-F1
#
_cell.length_a   1.000
_cell.length_b   1.000
_cell.length_c   1.000
_cell.angle_alpha   90.00
_cell.angle_beta   90.00
_cell.angle_gamma   90.00
#
_symmetry.space_group_name_H-M   'P 1'
#
loop_
_entity.id
_entity.type
_entity.pdbx_description
1 polymer ?
#
loop_
_entity_poly.entity_id
_entity_poly.type
_entity_poly.pdbx_seq_one_letter_code
_entity_poly.pdbx_strand_id
1 'polypeptide(L)'
;MWQKASCELCLNGTVFNDKAKEVMARSDDLDECISKHMNDTELLNSTICADCKQYYTNLTNYYDTYKNDKTFCMDVVDLINTTQSDWSLKFKCHVPNYDSEWILLVISFIVLLIPFLFYFINWLVSQERSNVLISRKYYLCNYIYI
;
A
#
# COMPACT_ATOMS: atom_id res chain seq x y z
N MET A 1 5.86 -23.94 25.27
CA MET A 1 4.98 -23.51 24.17
C MET A 1 4.04 -22.40 24.65
N TRP A 2 3.35 -22.59 25.79
CA TRP A 2 2.46 -21.60 26.42
C TRP A 2 2.98 -20.15 26.48
N GLN A 3 4.17 -19.94 27.09
CA GLN A 3 4.77 -18.60 27.19
C GLN A 3 5.19 -18.01 25.83
N LYS A 4 5.58 -18.87 24.87
CA LYS A 4 5.96 -18.41 23.53
C LYS A 4 4.74 -17.96 22.71
N ALA A 5 3.61 -18.65 22.89
CA ALA A 5 2.34 -18.30 22.27
C ALA A 5 1.59 -17.17 23.00
N SER A 6 2.14 -16.70 24.14
CA SER A 6 1.54 -15.67 24.99
C SER A 6 0.07 -15.95 25.32
N CYS A 7 -0.27 -17.21 25.59
CA CYS A 7 -1.65 -17.66 25.83
C CYS A 7 -2.34 -16.91 26.98
N GLU A 8 -1.56 -16.44 27.96
CA GLU A 8 -2.05 -15.64 29.08
C GLU A 8 -2.71 -14.33 28.65
N LEU A 9 -2.33 -13.74 27.51
CA LEU A 9 -2.91 -12.49 27.02
C LEU A 9 -4.35 -12.65 26.53
N CYS A 10 -4.69 -13.85 26.05
CA CYS A 10 -6.03 -14.17 25.60
C CYS A 10 -6.96 -14.60 26.71
N LEU A 11 -6.47 -14.75 27.95
CA LEU A 11 -7.24 -15.25 29.07
C LEU A 11 -7.36 -14.21 30.19
N ASN A 12 -8.54 -14.10 30.77
CA ASN A 12 -8.77 -13.48 32.05
C ASN A 12 -9.10 -14.60 33.06
N GLY A 13 -8.06 -15.16 33.68
CA GLY A 13 -8.16 -16.39 34.46
C GLY A 13 -8.33 -17.61 33.56
N THR A 14 -9.50 -18.26 33.59
CA THR A 14 -9.81 -19.44 32.77
C THR A 14 -10.70 -19.13 31.57
N VAL A 15 -11.16 -17.89 31.43
CA VAL A 15 -12.09 -17.46 30.38
C VAL A 15 -11.35 -16.57 29.39
N PHE A 16 -11.77 -16.57 28.12
CA PHE A 16 -11.24 -15.63 27.14
C PHE A 16 -11.44 -14.17 27.57
N ASN A 17 -10.39 -13.38 27.39
CA ASN A 17 -10.43 -11.94 27.55
C ASN A 17 -11.42 -11.34 26.53
N ASP A 18 -12.15 -10.31 26.95
CA ASP A 18 -13.10 -9.55 26.14
C ASP A 18 -12.52 -9.14 24.78
N LYS A 19 -11.25 -8.71 24.74
CA LYS A 19 -10.58 -8.33 23.49
C LYS A 19 -10.44 -9.49 22.51
N ALA A 20 -10.01 -10.66 22.99
CA ALA A 20 -9.85 -11.85 22.15
C ALA A 20 -11.23 -12.35 21.68
N LYS A 21 -12.22 -12.32 22.57
CA LYS A 21 -13.61 -12.67 22.26
C LYS A 21 -14.20 -11.76 21.19
N GLU A 22 -13.92 -10.48 21.25
CA GLU A 22 -14.41 -9.50 20.28
C GLU A 22 -13.75 -9.69 18.90
N VAL A 23 -12.47 -10.06 18.83
CA VAL A 23 -11.84 -10.45 17.55
C VAL A 23 -12.49 -11.70 16.97
N MET A 24 -12.70 -12.74 17.79
CA MET A 24 -13.34 -13.98 17.34
C MET A 24 -14.77 -13.73 16.85
N ALA A 25 -15.57 -12.96 17.58
CA ALA A 25 -16.94 -12.62 17.18
C ALA A 25 -16.99 -11.87 15.84
N ARG A 26 -16.09 -10.90 15.64
CA ARG A 26 -16.00 -10.15 14.37
C ARG A 26 -15.50 -11.03 13.21
N SER A 27 -14.69 -12.03 13.51
CA SER A 27 -14.29 -13.06 12.54
C SER A 27 -15.47 -13.93 12.15
N ASP A 28 -16.28 -14.36 13.12
CA ASP A 28 -17.49 -15.13 12.86
C ASP A 28 -18.49 -14.35 11.98
N ASP A 29 -18.67 -13.04 12.23
CA ASP A 29 -19.51 -12.18 11.38
C ASP A 29 -19.02 -12.12 9.92
N LEU A 30 -17.69 -12.04 9.74
CA LEU A 30 -17.08 -12.04 8.41
C LEU A 30 -17.27 -13.38 7.71
N ASP A 31 -17.04 -14.48 8.42
CA ASP A 31 -17.21 -15.84 7.89
C ASP A 31 -18.67 -16.13 7.54
N GLU A 32 -19.62 -15.65 8.35
CA GLU A 32 -21.04 -15.72 8.04
C GLU A 32 -21.35 -14.97 6.75
N CYS A 33 -20.81 -13.76 6.57
CA CYS A 33 -20.98 -13.00 5.33
C CYS A 33 -20.41 -13.77 4.13
N ILE A 34 -19.18 -14.25 4.22
CA ILE A 34 -18.50 -14.99 3.15
C ILE A 34 -19.29 -16.26 2.78
N SER A 35 -19.79 -16.99 3.78
CA SER A 35 -20.52 -18.25 3.57
C SER A 35 -21.79 -18.07 2.73
N LYS A 36 -22.45 -16.90 2.80
CA LYS A 36 -23.64 -16.59 2.00
C LYS A 36 -23.33 -16.52 0.51
N HIS A 37 -22.10 -16.17 0.16
CA HIS A 37 -21.63 -16.04 -1.23
C HIS A 37 -20.87 -17.27 -1.75
N MET A 38 -20.57 -18.25 -0.89
CA MET A 38 -19.88 -19.49 -1.28
C MET A 38 -20.77 -20.52 -1.98
N ASN A 39 -22.10 -20.39 -1.88
CA ASN A 39 -23.07 -21.34 -2.46
C ASN A 39 -23.36 -21.09 -3.94
N ASP A 40 -23.02 -19.93 -4.48
CA ASP A 40 -23.16 -19.65 -5.91
C ASP A 40 -21.96 -20.26 -6.65
N THR A 41 -22.23 -21.31 -7.42
CA THR A 41 -21.28 -22.13 -8.20
C THR A 41 -20.40 -21.35 -9.18
N GLU A 42 -20.61 -20.04 -9.33
CA GLU A 42 -19.80 -19.15 -10.13
C GLU A 42 -19.23 -18.06 -9.22
N LEU A 43 -17.97 -18.29 -8.83
CA LEU A 43 -17.09 -17.46 -8.02
C LEU A 43 -17.06 -16.00 -8.52
N LEU A 44 -18.08 -15.21 -8.21
CA LEU A 44 -17.99 -13.77 -8.36
C LEU A 44 -17.22 -13.22 -7.16
N ASN A 45 -15.90 -13.49 -7.12
CA ASN A 45 -15.00 -12.94 -6.11
C ASN A 45 -15.24 -11.44 -5.86
N SER A 46 -15.69 -10.68 -6.88
CA SER A 46 -16.04 -9.27 -6.73
C SER A 46 -17.22 -8.97 -5.80
N THR A 47 -18.24 -9.84 -5.68
CA THR A 47 -19.36 -9.59 -4.75
C THR A 47 -18.95 -9.79 -3.29
N ILE A 48 -18.17 -10.83 -2.99
CA ILE A 48 -17.60 -11.05 -1.64
C ILE A 48 -16.84 -9.81 -1.17
N CYS A 49 -15.98 -9.27 -2.04
CA CYS A 49 -15.19 -8.09 -1.72
C CYS A 49 -16.01 -6.83 -1.49
N ALA A 50 -17.18 -6.70 -2.14
CA ALA A 50 -18.05 -5.54 -1.99
C ALA A 50 -18.95 -5.68 -0.75
N ASP A 51 -19.61 -6.82 -0.62
CA ASP A 51 -20.65 -7.08 0.38
C ASP A 51 -20.04 -7.34 1.76
N CYS A 52 -18.90 -8.05 1.82
CA CYS A 52 -18.24 -8.39 3.09
C CYS A 52 -17.12 -7.41 3.49
N LYS A 53 -16.86 -6.35 2.70
CA LYS A 53 -15.80 -5.36 2.96
C LYS A 53 -15.89 -4.74 4.34
N GLN A 54 -17.12 -4.40 4.74
CA GLN A 54 -17.38 -3.71 6.00
C GLN A 54 -16.96 -4.58 7.18
N TYR A 55 -17.33 -5.86 7.18
CA TYR A 55 -16.97 -6.82 8.24
C TYR A 55 -15.45 -7.02 8.31
N TYR A 56 -14.80 -7.22 7.16
CA TYR A 56 -13.34 -7.35 7.08
C TYR A 56 -12.62 -6.10 7.61
N THR A 57 -13.07 -4.90 7.22
CA THR A 57 -12.49 -3.63 7.65
C THR A 57 -12.70 -3.43 9.16
N ASN A 58 -13.88 -3.80 9.67
CA ASN A 58 -14.20 -3.68 11.09
C ASN A 58 -13.35 -4.63 11.95
N LEU A 59 -13.15 -5.87 11.51
CA LEU A 59 -12.24 -6.84 12.12
C LEU A 59 -10.79 -6.33 12.14
N THR A 60 -10.29 -5.88 10.98
CA THR A 60 -8.90 -5.44 10.82
C THR A 60 -8.62 -4.17 11.62
N ASN A 61 -9.51 -3.18 11.58
CA ASN A 61 -9.37 -1.95 12.36
C ASN A 61 -9.37 -2.21 13.87
N TYR A 62 -10.24 -3.11 14.34
CA TYR A 62 -10.27 -3.49 15.75
C TYR A 62 -8.95 -4.12 16.17
N TYR A 63 -8.44 -5.08 15.38
CA TYR A 63 -7.14 -5.70 15.65
C TYR A 63 -6.00 -4.68 15.63
N ASP A 64 -5.93 -3.83 14.61
CA ASP A 64 -4.86 -2.84 14.45
C ASP A 64 -4.85 -1.79 15.57
N THR A 65 -6.01 -1.47 16.16
CA THR A 65 -6.12 -0.57 17.32
C THR A 65 -5.31 -1.09 18.52
N TYR A 66 -5.25 -2.40 18.73
CA TYR A 66 -4.62 -3.02 19.91
C TYR A 66 -3.35 -3.82 19.59
N LYS A 67 -3.02 -4.01 18.30
CA LYS A 67 -1.86 -4.78 17.84
C LYS A 67 -0.53 -4.31 18.47
N ASN A 68 -0.37 -2.99 18.63
CA ASN A 68 0.87 -2.40 19.14
C ASN A 68 1.09 -2.67 20.65
N ASP A 69 0.01 -2.91 21.39
CA ASP A 69 0.07 -3.11 22.84
C ASP A 69 0.44 -4.56 23.24
N LYS A 70 0.74 -5.44 22.26
CA LYS A 70 1.00 -6.87 22.46
C LYS A 70 -0.07 -7.52 23.34
N THR A 71 -1.34 -7.22 23.06
CA THR A 71 -2.49 -7.69 23.88
C THR A 71 -3.09 -8.99 23.38
N PHE A 72 -2.60 -9.54 22.27
CA PHE A 72 -3.17 -10.72 21.63
C PHE A 72 -2.21 -11.90 21.72
N CYS A 73 -2.77 -13.09 21.96
CA CYS A 73 -2.03 -14.34 21.86
C CYS A 73 -1.83 -14.74 20.40
N MET A 74 -0.96 -15.73 20.20
CA MET A 74 -0.63 -16.24 18.86
C MET A 74 -1.86 -16.71 18.08
N ASP A 75 -2.83 -17.35 18.72
CA ASP A 75 -4.04 -17.86 18.04
C ASP A 75 -4.85 -16.74 17.37
N VAL A 76 -4.97 -15.58 18.04
CA VAL A 76 -5.65 -14.40 17.48
C VAL A 76 -4.83 -13.79 16.34
N VAL A 77 -3.51 -13.76 16.48
CA VAL A 77 -2.60 -13.27 15.43
C VAL A 77 -2.68 -14.17 14.19
N ASP A 78 -2.70 -15.48 14.38
CA ASP A 78 -2.79 -16.47 13.31
C ASP A 78 -4.15 -16.46 12.62
N LEU A 79 -5.24 -16.26 13.38
CA LEU A 79 -6.57 -16.02 12.83
C LEU A 79 -6.54 -14.82 11.88
N ILE A 80 -6.07 -13.67 12.34
CA ILE A 80 -6.00 -12.45 11.51
C ILE A 80 -5.10 -12.63 10.30
N ASN A 81 -3.93 -13.24 10.46
CA ASN A 81 -3.01 -13.47 9.34
C ASN A 81 -3.64 -14.39 8.28
N THR A 82 -4.32 -15.45 8.71
CA THR A 82 -5.07 -16.34 7.83
C THR A 82 -6.20 -15.59 7.12
N THR A 83 -7.01 -14.82 7.85
CA THR A 83 -8.11 -14.05 7.28
C THR A 83 -7.61 -13.02 6.24
N GLN A 84 -6.52 -12.30 6.52
CA GLN A 84 -5.92 -11.35 5.58
C GLN A 84 -5.34 -12.04 4.33
N SER A 85 -4.71 -13.21 4.53
CA SER A 85 -4.23 -14.06 3.44
C SER A 85 -5.38 -14.54 2.56
N ASP A 86 -6.46 -15.05 3.14
CA ASP A 86 -7.64 -15.49 2.39
C ASP A 86 -8.31 -14.32 1.66
N TRP A 87 -8.46 -13.16 2.32
CA TRP A 87 -9.00 -11.94 1.71
C TRP A 87 -8.23 -11.53 0.46
N SER A 88 -6.90 -11.48 0.55
CA SER A 88 -6.03 -11.02 -0.54
C SER A 88 -5.76 -12.06 -1.63
N LEU A 89 -5.46 -13.30 -1.25
CA LEU A 89 -4.99 -14.34 -2.18
C LEU A 89 -6.12 -15.21 -2.71
N LYS A 90 -7.04 -15.63 -1.84
CA LYS A 90 -8.12 -16.56 -2.18
C LYS A 90 -9.30 -15.84 -2.82
N PHE A 91 -9.78 -14.78 -2.18
CA PHE A 91 -10.90 -13.97 -2.70
C PHE A 91 -10.44 -12.88 -3.67
N LYS A 92 -9.12 -12.64 -3.79
CA LYS A 92 -8.55 -11.58 -4.65
C LYS A 92 -9.15 -10.21 -4.37
N CYS A 93 -9.57 -9.98 -3.12
CA CYS A 93 -10.07 -8.70 -2.66
C CYS A 93 -8.88 -7.77 -2.42
N HIS A 94 -8.33 -7.28 -3.52
CA HIS A 94 -7.36 -6.21 -3.46
C HIS A 94 -8.07 -4.96 -2.94
N VAL A 95 -7.47 -4.29 -1.94
CA VAL A 95 -7.84 -2.93 -1.60
C VAL A 95 -6.91 -2.05 -2.43
N PRO A 96 -7.31 -1.63 -3.65
CA PRO A 96 -6.52 -0.65 -4.39
C PRO A 96 -6.53 0.64 -3.57
N ASN A 97 -5.41 0.96 -2.93
CA ASN A 97 -5.15 2.31 -2.46
C ASN A 97 -4.78 3.13 -3.70
N TYR A 98 -5.78 3.46 -4.52
CA TYR A 98 -5.60 4.20 -5.77
C TYR A 98 -4.78 5.48 -5.53
N ASP A 99 -4.99 6.16 -4.41
CA ASP A 99 -4.24 7.37 -4.04
C ASP A 99 -2.72 7.13 -3.98
N SER A 100 -2.29 6.00 -3.39
CA SER A 100 -0.87 5.66 -3.28
C SER A 100 -0.26 5.28 -4.63
N GLU A 101 -1.01 4.59 -5.50
CA GLU A 101 -0.53 4.18 -6.83
C GLU A 101 -0.31 5.38 -7.75
N TRP A 102 -1.26 6.32 -7.80
CA TRP A 102 -1.14 7.52 -8.63
C TRP A 102 0.03 8.41 -8.19
N ILE A 103 0.23 8.57 -6.87
CA ILE A 103 1.36 9.35 -6.33
C ILE A 103 2.70 8.75 -6.78
N LEU A 104 2.85 7.42 -6.71
CA LEU A 104 4.08 6.75 -7.14
C LEU A 104 4.34 6.90 -8.64
N LEU A 105 3.30 6.79 -9.47
CA LEU A 105 3.42 6.99 -10.92
C LEU A 105 3.85 8.42 -11.26
N VAL A 106 3.25 9.42 -10.62
CA VAL A 106 3.59 10.84 -10.83
C VAL A 106 5.03 11.13 -10.42
N ILE A 107 5.47 10.66 -9.25
CA ILE A 107 6.84 10.85 -8.78
C ILE A 107 7.83 10.18 -9.73
N SER A 108 7.56 8.95 -10.14
CA SER A 108 8.42 8.20 -11.08
C SER A 108 8.57 8.95 -12.41
N PHE A 109 7.47 9.47 -12.95
CA PHE A 109 7.48 10.26 -14.19
C PHE A 109 8.30 11.55 -14.05
N ILE A 110 8.15 12.28 -12.95
CA ILE A 110 8.93 13.50 -12.68
C ILE A 110 10.42 13.17 -12.61
N VAL A 111 10.80 12.15 -11.83
CA VAL A 111 12.21 11.74 -11.67
C VAL A 111 12.83 11.35 -13.01
N LEU A 112 12.08 10.65 -13.87
CA LEU A 112 12.52 10.31 -15.22
C LEU A 112 12.72 11.53 -16.11
N LEU A 113 11.88 12.57 -15.97
CA LEU A 113 11.99 13.80 -16.77
C LEU A 113 13.16 14.71 -16.36
N ILE A 114 13.62 14.66 -15.11
CA ILE A 114 14.73 15.50 -14.61
C ILE A 114 15.98 15.44 -15.51
N PRO A 115 16.54 14.26 -15.85
CA PRO A 115 17.72 14.21 -16.72
C PRO A 115 17.43 14.74 -18.13
N PHE A 116 16.26 14.45 -18.70
CA PHE A 116 15.90 14.99 -20.02
C PHE A 116 15.85 16.52 -20.02
N LEU A 117 15.20 17.11 -19.03
CA LEU A 117 15.13 18.56 -18.88
C LEU A 117 16.52 19.16 -18.62
N PHE A 118 17.34 18.53 -17.78
CA PHE A 118 18.70 18.98 -17.53
C PHE A 118 19.53 19.02 -18.82
N TYR A 119 19.54 17.95 -19.61
CA TYR A 119 20.28 17.93 -20.87
C TYR A 119 19.71 18.89 -21.90
N PHE A 120 18.38 19.03 -21.97
CA PHE A 120 17.72 19.96 -22.88
C PHE A 120 18.07 21.42 -22.55
N ILE A 121 18.04 21.81 -21.27
CA ILE A 121 18.44 23.14 -20.82
C ILE A 121 19.91 23.39 -21.12
N ASN A 122 20.79 22.43 -20.84
CA ASN A 122 22.22 22.56 -21.16
C ASN A 122 22.47 22.72 -22.66
N TRP A 123 21.72 22.01 -23.51
CA TRP A 123 21.81 22.13 -24.96
C TRP A 123 21.40 23.53 -25.44
N LEU A 124 20.26 24.07 -24.96
CA LEU A 124 19.82 25.43 -25.28
C LEU A 124 20.86 26.49 -24.86
N VAL A 125 21.34 26.40 -23.61
CA VAL A 125 22.35 27.34 -23.08
C VAL A 125 23.67 27.22 -23.83
N SER A 126 24.08 26.01 -24.22
CA SER A 126 25.28 25.80 -25.02
C SER A 126 25.15 26.42 -26.42
N GLN A 127 23.97 26.34 -27.03
CA GLN A 127 23.72 26.93 -28.34
C GLN A 127 23.73 28.45 -28.30
N GLU A 128 23.20 29.04 -27.23
CA GLU A 128 23.25 30.49 -27.02
C GLU A 128 24.70 30.98 -26.81
N ARG A 129 25.49 30.26 -26.00
CA ARG A 129 26.92 30.58 -25.81
C ARG A 129 27.73 30.41 -27.09
N SER A 130 27.49 29.38 -27.90
CA SER A 130 28.23 29.18 -29.16
C SER A 130 27.94 30.30 -30.17
N ASN A 131 26.68 30.73 -30.29
CA ASN A 131 26.28 31.84 -31.14
C ASN A 131 26.95 33.17 -30.72
N VAL A 132 27.03 33.45 -29.41
CA VAL A 132 27.73 34.63 -28.89
C VAL A 132 29.24 34.58 -29.19
N LEU A 133 29.88 33.41 -29.05
CA LEU A 133 31.31 33.25 -29.34
C LEU A 133 31.63 33.40 -30.83
N ILE A 134 30.78 32.87 -31.72
CA ILE A 134 30.94 33.02 -33.17
C ILE A 134 30.82 34.51 -33.55
N SER A 135 29.80 35.20 -33.04
CA SER A 135 29.62 36.64 -33.24
C SER A 135 30.86 37.43 -32.78
N ARG A 136 31.35 37.17 -31.56
CA ARG A 136 32.52 37.86 -31.00
C ARG A 136 33.82 37.60 -31.79
N LYS A 137 34.01 36.38 -32.32
CA LYS A 137 35.13 36.05 -33.23
C LYS A 137 35.07 36.85 -34.52
N TYR A 138 33.88 36.99 -35.12
CA TYR A 138 33.69 37.79 -36.34
C TYR A 138 34.03 39.28 -36.11
N TYR A 139 33.56 39.87 -35.00
CA TYR A 139 33.89 41.25 -34.65
C TYR A 139 35.39 41.47 -34.42
N LEU A 140 36.08 40.54 -33.74
CA LEU A 140 37.52 40.65 -33.51
C LEU A 140 38.34 40.48 -34.81
N CYS A 141 37.95 39.58 -35.71
CA CYS A 141 38.61 39.46 -37.02
C CYS A 141 38.47 40.75 -37.85
N ASN A 142 37.28 41.37 -37.88
CA ASN A 142 37.11 42.64 -38.60
C ASN A 142 37.90 43.80 -37.98
N TYR A 143 38.14 43.79 -36.67
CA TYR A 143 38.91 44.83 -35.99
C TYR A 143 40.42 44.69 -36.16
N ILE A 144 40.93 43.48 -36.41
CA ILE A 144 42.38 43.22 -36.61
C ILE A 144 42.83 43.49 -38.06
N TYR A 145 41.89 43.57 -39.01
CA TYR A 145 42.16 43.80 -40.44
C TYR A 145 41.98 45.26 -40.91
N ILE A 146 41.88 46.22 -39.97
CA ILE A 146 41.92 47.68 -40.20
C ILE A 146 43.18 48.22 -39.53
#